data_AF-A0A427AGA7-F1
#
_entry.id   AF-A0A427AGA7-F1
#
_cell.length_a   1.000
_cell.length_b   1.000
_cell.length_c   1.000
_cell.angle_alpha   90.00
_cell.angle_beta   90.00
_cell.angle_gamma   90.00
#
_symmetry.space_group_name_H-M   'P 1'
#
loop_
_entity.id
_entity.type
_entity.pdbx_description
1 polymer ?
#
loop_
_entity_poly.entity_id
_entity_poly.type
_entity_poly.pdbx_seq_one_letter_code
_entity_poly.pdbx_strand_id
1 'polypeptide(L)'
;MILARMIGILGPIDEEMLALGQETSKFFTVNYDLYHRNEEGDQVESLIPEKSSLSHQLQSSDAKFIDFLSYLLQINPRRRPTACEALEHEWLSSSYQ
;
A
#
# COMPACT_ATOMS: atom_id res chain seq x y z
N MET A 1 -1.16 -9.84 -9.07
CA MET A 1 0.09 -9.06 -8.87
C MET A 1 0.13 -8.45 -7.47
N ILE A 2 1.31 -8.31 -6.85
CA ILE A 2 1.44 -7.74 -5.49
C ILE A 2 0.99 -6.28 -5.42
N LEU A 3 1.24 -5.48 -6.47
CA LEU A 3 0.87 -4.07 -6.54
C LEU A 3 -0.66 -3.85 -6.43
N ALA A 4 -1.46 -4.69 -7.09
CA ALA A 4 -2.92 -4.65 -6.97
C ALA A 4 -3.38 -4.92 -5.52
N ARG A 5 -2.74 -5.88 -4.83
CA ARG A 5 -3.05 -6.17 -3.42
C ARG A 5 -2.65 -5.01 -2.52
N MET A 6 -1.48 -4.40 -2.73
CA MET A 6 -1.05 -3.22 -1.99
C MET A 6 -2.06 -2.09 -2.11
N ILE A 7 -2.50 -1.78 -3.35
CA ILE A 7 -3.51 -0.73 -3.57
C ILE A 7 -4.85 -1.08 -2.91
N GLY A 8 -5.25 -2.34 -3.00
CA GLY A 8 -6.48 -2.83 -2.37
C GLY A 8 -6.50 -2.72 -0.85
N ILE A 9 -5.34 -2.84 -0.19
CA ILE A 9 -5.21 -2.83 1.28
C ILE A 9 -4.88 -1.45 1.82
N LEU A 10 -3.95 -0.73 1.17
CA LEU A 10 -3.34 0.51 1.67
C LEU A 10 -3.90 1.76 0.98
N GLY A 11 -4.66 1.61 -0.10
CA GLY A 11 -5.19 2.71 -0.89
C GLY A 11 -4.35 3.02 -2.15
N PRO A 12 -4.77 4.02 -2.94
CA PRO A 12 -4.12 4.38 -4.19
C PRO A 12 -2.68 4.88 -3.96
N ILE A 13 -1.84 4.73 -4.98
CA ILE A 13 -0.52 5.35 -5.01
C ILE A 13 -0.67 6.83 -5.32
N ASP A 14 0.04 7.69 -4.60
CA ASP A 14 0.02 9.13 -4.85
C ASP A 14 0.43 9.46 -6.29
N GLU A 15 -0.31 10.34 -6.95
CA GLU A 15 -0.05 10.72 -8.36
C GLU A 15 1.35 11.30 -8.57
N GLU A 16 1.87 12.07 -7.60
CA GLU A 16 3.25 12.58 -7.65
C GLU A 16 4.28 11.44 -7.71
N MET A 17 4.04 10.35 -6.96
CA MET A 17 4.92 9.18 -7.00
C MET A 17 4.85 8.47 -8.35
N LEU A 18 3.65 8.37 -8.93
CA LEU A 18 3.46 7.76 -10.25
C LEU A 18 4.11 8.61 -11.34
N ALA A 19 4.00 9.93 -11.27
CA ALA A 19 4.63 10.86 -12.21
C ALA A 19 6.17 10.79 -12.19
N LEU A 20 6.77 10.61 -11.00
CA LEU A 20 8.22 10.52 -10.82
C LEU A 20 8.78 9.10 -11.01
N GLY A 21 7.92 8.09 -11.05
CA GLY A 21 8.31 6.69 -11.15
C GLY A 21 8.87 6.32 -12.53
N GLN A 22 10.13 5.88 -12.58
CA GLN A 22 10.80 5.46 -13.82
C GLN A 22 10.10 4.28 -14.51
N GLU A 23 9.46 3.42 -13.71
CA GLU A 23 8.84 2.18 -14.15
C GLU A 23 7.31 2.21 -14.10
N THR A 24 6.72 3.39 -13.88
CA THR A 24 5.26 3.55 -13.79
C THR A 24 4.56 3.00 -15.04
N SER A 25 5.12 3.27 -16.22
CA SER A 25 4.56 2.81 -17.50
C SER A 25 4.63 1.30 -17.72
N LYS A 26 5.24 0.52 -16.81
CA LYS A 26 5.16 -0.96 -16.86
C LYS A 26 3.87 -1.49 -16.25
N PHE A 27 3.25 -0.72 -15.35
CA PHE A 27 2.15 -1.17 -14.52
C PHE A 27 0.91 -0.30 -14.62
N PHE A 28 1.06 0.97 -15.03
CA PHE A 28 -0.02 1.95 -15.05
C PHE A 28 -0.20 2.58 -16.43
N THR A 29 -1.45 2.83 -16.81
CA THR A 29 -1.78 3.59 -18.02
C THR A 29 -1.42 5.08 -17.84
N VAL A 30 -1.56 5.86 -18.91
CA VAL A 30 -1.42 7.33 -18.86
C VAL A 30 -2.42 8.00 -17.91
N ASN A 31 -3.53 7.33 -17.60
CA ASN A 31 -4.52 7.78 -16.62
C ASN A 31 -4.29 7.18 -15.23
N TYR A 32 -3.16 6.53 -15.01
CA TYR A 32 -2.81 5.82 -13.78
C TYR A 32 -3.71 4.63 -13.42
N ASP A 33 -4.38 4.03 -14.40
CA ASP A 33 -5.09 2.77 -14.21
C ASP A 33 -4.11 1.60 -14.20
N LEU A 34 -4.28 0.68 -13.25
CA LEU A 34 -3.41 -0.49 -13.13
C LEU A 34 -3.72 -1.53 -14.22
N TYR A 35 -2.67 -2.08 -14.83
CA TYR A 35 -2.79 -3.18 -15.79
C TYR A 35 -1.69 -4.23 -15.62
N HIS A 36 -1.89 -5.38 -16.24
CA HIS A 36 -0.88 -6.43 -16.40
C HIS A 36 -0.72 -6.76 -17.89
N ARG A 37 0.52 -6.97 -18.32
CA ARG A 37 0.83 -7.46 -19.66
C ARG A 37 1.24 -8.92 -19.57
N ASN A 38 0.51 -9.79 -20.25
CA ASN A 38 0.84 -11.21 -20.32
C ASN A 38 2.05 -11.43 -21.25
N GLU A 39 3.07 -12.13 -20.74
CA GLU A 39 4.32 -12.43 -21.47
C GLU A 39 4.09 -13.35 -22.68
N GLU A 40 3.03 -14.17 -22.67
CA GLU A 40 2.76 -15.15 -23.72
C GLU A 40 2.02 -14.58 -24.95
N GLY A 41 1.31 -13.45 -24.79
CA GLY A 41 0.38 -12.96 -25.81
C GLY A 41 0.42 -11.45 -26.08
N ASP A 42 1.27 -10.69 -25.40
CA ASP A 42 1.30 -9.21 -25.41
C ASP A 42 -0.07 -8.55 -25.14
N GLN A 43 -0.98 -9.30 -24.53
CA GLN A 43 -2.30 -8.82 -24.15
C GLN A 43 -2.20 -7.99 -22.87
N VAL A 44 -2.89 -6.85 -22.88
CA VAL A 44 -2.97 -5.94 -21.74
C VAL A 44 -4.31 -6.12 -21.05
N GLU A 45 -4.28 -6.55 -19.79
CA GLU A 45 -5.45 -6.76 -18.95
C GLU A 45 -5.52 -5.67 -17.88
N SER A 46 -6.68 -5.00 -17.79
CA SER A 46 -6.93 -4.06 -16.70
C SER A 46 -7.07 -4.82 -15.38
N LEU A 47 -6.39 -4.34 -14.34
CA LEU A 47 -6.46 -4.91 -13.00
C LEU A 47 -7.29 -4.00 -12.11
N ILE A 48 -8.37 -4.53 -11.56
CA ILE A 48 -9.17 -3.83 -10.53
C ILE A 48 -8.69 -4.33 -9.15
N PRO A 49 -8.07 -3.47 -8.33
CA PRO A 49 -7.69 -3.85 -6.97
C PRO A 49 -8.92 -4.24 -6.15
N GLU A 50 -8.89 -5.42 -5.54
CA GLU A 50 -9.92 -5.83 -4.59
C GLU A 50 -9.86 -4.93 -3.36
N LYS A 51 -10.97 -4.27 -3.03
CA LYS A 51 -11.06 -3.43 -1.83
C LYS A 51 -10.97 -4.31 -0.59
N SER A 52 -9.96 -4.07 0.22
CA SER A 52 -9.75 -4.72 1.51
C SER A 52 -9.28 -3.69 2.53
N SER A 53 -8.94 -4.15 3.73
CA SER A 53 -8.36 -3.30 4.77
C SER A 53 -7.22 -4.04 5.47
N LEU A 54 -6.31 -3.27 6.07
CA LEU A 54 -5.23 -3.83 6.85
C LEU A 54 -5.75 -4.70 8.00
N SER A 55 -6.83 -4.27 8.67
CA SER A 55 -7.50 -5.04 9.72
C SER A 55 -8.04 -6.38 9.24
N HIS A 56 -8.65 -6.42 8.04
CA HIS A 56 -9.16 -7.66 7.46
C HIS A 56 -8.04 -8.64 7.12
N GLN A 57 -6.92 -8.14 6.58
CA GLN A 57 -5.76 -8.98 6.24
C GLN A 57 -5.04 -9.52 7.48
N LEU A 58 -4.95 -8.71 8.54
CA LEU A 58 -4.30 -9.09 9.79
C LEU A 58 -5.19 -9.96 10.68
N GLN A 59 -6.50 -10.02 10.42
CA GLN A 59 -7.49 -10.69 11.27
C GLN A 59 -7.42 -10.24 12.74
N SER A 60 -7.03 -8.99 12.96
CA SER A 60 -6.91 -8.40 14.29
C SER A 60 -8.00 -7.37 14.52
N SER A 61 -8.50 -7.30 15.76
CA SER A 61 -9.40 -6.24 16.22
C SER A 61 -8.67 -5.18 17.06
N ASP A 62 -7.36 -5.33 17.28
CA ASP A 62 -6.57 -4.37 18.04
C ASP A 62 -6.32 -3.10 17.23
N ALA A 63 -7.13 -2.08 17.51
CA ALA A 63 -7.08 -0.80 16.81
C ALA A 63 -5.71 -0.12 16.90
N LYS A 64 -5.02 -0.21 18.05
CA LYS A 64 -3.71 0.43 18.23
C LYS A 64 -2.62 -0.28 17.42
N PHE A 65 -2.68 -1.60 17.34
CA PHE A 65 -1.76 -2.38 16.51
C PHE A 65 -1.97 -2.08 15.02
N ILE A 66 -3.23 -2.05 14.58
CA ILE A 66 -3.56 -1.75 13.18
C ILE A 66 -3.15 -0.31 12.83
N ASP A 67 -3.37 0.64 13.74
CA ASP A 67 -2.94 2.02 13.59
C ASP A 67 -1.42 2.12 13.46
N PHE A 68 -0.66 1.43 14.34
CA PHE A 68 0.80 1.37 14.25
C PHE A 68 1.28 0.83 12.91
N LEU A 69 0.71 -0.28 12.42
CA LEU A 69 1.10 -0.82 11.13
C LEU A 69 0.71 0.09 9.96
N SER A 70 -0.43 0.79 10.05
CA SER A 70 -0.84 1.79 9.05
C SER A 70 0.11 2.99 9.04
N TYR A 71 0.62 3.37 10.21
CA TYR A 71 1.66 4.39 10.37
C TYR A 71 2.99 3.96 9.73
N LEU A 72 3.41 2.71 9.88
CA LEU A 72 4.63 2.19 9.25
C LEU A 72 4.50 1.97 7.74
N LEU A 73 3.32 1.54 7.27
CA LEU A 73 3.07 1.14 5.89
C LEU A 73 2.58 2.29 4.99
N GLN A 74 2.90 3.54 5.35
CA GLN A 74 2.63 4.69 4.49
C GLN A 74 3.25 4.47 3.10
N ILE A 75 2.39 4.55 2.07
CA ILE A 75 2.77 4.38 0.67
C ILE A 75 3.80 5.44 0.30
N ASN A 76 3.51 6.71 0.61
CA ASN A 76 4.41 7.81 0.38
C ASN A 76 5.60 7.76 1.35
N PRO A 77 6.83 7.57 0.86
CA PRO A 77 8.01 7.52 1.72
C PRO A 77 8.23 8.80 2.52
N ARG A 78 7.78 9.96 2.03
CA ARG A 78 7.90 11.25 2.73
C ARG A 78 7.00 11.35 3.95
N ARG A 79 5.94 10.54 4.01
CA ARG A 79 4.99 10.46 5.13
C ARG A 79 5.28 9.27 6.04
N ARG A 80 6.21 8.39 5.64
CA ARG A 80 6.58 7.21 6.40
C ARG A 80 7.48 7.63 7.57
N PRO A 81 7.22 7.14 8.79
CA PRO A 81 8.04 7.47 9.93
C PRO A 81 9.44 6.87 9.82
N THR A 82 10.38 7.56 10.44
CA THR A 82 11.68 7.00 10.79
C THR A 82 11.53 5.96 11.91
N ALA A 83 12.58 5.16 12.12
CA ALA A 83 12.61 4.21 13.23
C ALA A 83 12.46 4.90 14.59
N CYS A 84 13.06 6.08 14.78
CA CYS A 84 12.93 6.85 16.02
C CYS A 84 11.49 7.29 16.27
N GLU A 85 10.82 7.89 15.27
CA GLU A 85 9.41 8.30 15.39
C GLU A 85 8.48 7.10 15.59
N ALA A 86 8.79 5.95 14.98
CA ALA A 86 8.01 4.72 15.18
C ALA A 86 8.09 4.19 16.62
N LEU A 87 9.24 4.34 17.29
CA LEU A 87 9.40 3.91 18.69
C LEU A 87 8.55 4.71 19.68
N GLU A 88 8.14 5.92 19.30
CA GLU A 88 7.30 6.79 20.12
C GLU A 88 5.80 6.45 20.03
N HIS A 89 5.41 5.47 19.20
CA HIS A 89 4.01 5.13 18.97
C HIS A 89 3.31 4.54 20.21
N GLU A 90 2.06 4.95 20.46
CA GLU A 90 1.31 4.57 21.66
C GLU A 90 1.12 3.05 21.82
N TRP A 91 1.04 2.32 20.70
CA TRP A 91 0.92 0.86 20.71
C TRP A 91 2.06 0.18 21.47
N LEU A 92 3.30 0.66 21.30
CA LEU A 92 4.48 0.09 21.97
C LEU A 92 4.50 0.37 23.48
N SER A 93 3.88 1.48 23.90
CA SER A 93 3.76 1.87 25.31
C SER A 93 2.49 1.32 25.98
N SER A 94 1.62 0.64 25.22
CA SER A 94 0.38 0.11 25.75
C SER A 94 0.64 -1.19 26.51
N SER A 95 0.34 -1.20 27.81
CA SER A 95 0.32 -2.43 28.60
C SER A 95 -0.95 -3.21 28.27
N TYR A 96 -0.84 -4.27 27.46
CA TYR A 96 -1.89 -5.26 27.32
C TYR A 96 -1.88 -6.14 28.56
N GLN A 97 -2.97 -6.10 29.34
CA GLN A 97 -3.19 -7.01 30.47
C GLN A 97 -3.70 -8.36 29.99
#